data_AF-A0A7X6DE28-F1
#
_entry.id   AF-A0A7X6DE28-F1
#
_cell.length_a   1.000
_cell.length_b   1.000
_cell.length_c   1.000
_cell.angle_alpha   90.00
_cell.angle_beta   90.00
_cell.angle_gamma   90.00
#
_symmetry.space_group_name_H-M   'P 1'
#
loop_
_entity.id
_entity.type
_entity.pdbx_description
1 polymer ?
#
loop_
_entity_poly.entity_id
_entity_poly.type
_entity_poly.pdbx_seq_one_letter_code
_entity_poly.pdbx_strand_id
1 'polypeptide(L)'
;MDDEIEALRQEVQHLIAMNTASLVAITSLVATHPDPRQLQLHLVSALEAVLGSERLARWTGEQKRIVRQVVETFQHVQPAAAIDPLATAMGARDPRKPGR
;
A
#
# COMPACT_ATOMS: atom_id res chain seq x y z
N MET A 1 -7.15 -35.13 9.58
CA MET A 1 -8.14 -34.33 8.82
C MET A 1 -8.32 -32.97 9.47
N ASP A 2 -8.60 -32.90 10.78
CA ASP A 2 -8.69 -31.63 11.50
C ASP A 2 -7.36 -30.86 11.59
N ASP A 3 -6.24 -31.55 11.85
CA ASP A 3 -4.92 -30.92 11.90
C ASP A 3 -4.46 -30.35 10.54
N GLU A 4 -4.88 -30.99 9.45
CA GLU A 4 -4.57 -30.57 8.08
C GLU A 4 -5.41 -29.35 7.67
N ILE A 5 -6.67 -29.30 8.08
CA ILE A 5 -7.54 -28.13 7.94
C ILE A 5 -6.98 -26.96 8.74
N GLU A 6 -6.48 -27.19 9.95
CA GLU A 6 -5.92 -26.14 10.79
C GLU A 6 -4.59 -25.60 10.24
N ALA A 7 -3.73 -26.48 9.71
CA ALA A 7 -2.52 -26.07 8.99
C ALA A 7 -2.84 -25.20 7.76
N LEU A 8 -3.84 -25.60 6.95
CA LEU A 8 -4.30 -24.80 5.80
C LEU A 8 -4.86 -23.44 6.22
N ARG A 9 -5.60 -23.38 7.34
CA ARG A 9 -6.11 -22.10 7.88
C ARG A 9 -4.98 -21.19 8.31
N GLN A 10 -3.97 -21.71 9.00
CA GLN A 10 -2.79 -20.93 9.40
C GLN A 10 -2.02 -20.41 8.19
N GLU A 11 -1.86 -21.24 7.15
CA GLU A 11 -1.20 -20.83 5.91
C GLU A 11 -1.97 -19.69 5.22
N VAL A 12 -3.31 -19.82 5.11
CA VAL A 12 -4.16 -18.74 4.57
C VAL A 12 -4.05 -17.47 5.40
N GLN A 13 -4.06 -17.55 6.73
CA GLN A 13 -3.86 -16.40 7.61
C GLN A 13 -2.49 -15.74 7.39
N HIS A 14 -1.44 -16.54 7.21
CA HIS A 14 -0.10 -16.04 6.92
C HIS A 14 -0.04 -15.31 5.58
N LEU A 15 -0.66 -15.88 4.53
CA LEU A 15 -0.75 -15.25 3.21
C LEU A 15 -1.53 -13.92 3.26
N ILE A 16 -2.62 -13.85 4.02
CA ILE A 16 -3.37 -12.61 4.24
C ILE A 16 -2.49 -11.56 4.94
N ALA A 17 -1.75 -11.95 5.99
CA ALA A 17 -0.86 -11.04 6.70
C ALA A 17 0.27 -10.51 5.80
N MET A 18 0.91 -11.37 5.02
CA MET A 18 1.94 -10.98 4.06
C MET A 18 1.41 -10.04 2.98
N ASN A 19 0.23 -10.33 2.43
CA ASN A 19 -0.41 -9.48 1.43
C ASN A 19 -0.73 -8.09 2.02
N THR A 20 -1.26 -8.06 3.25
CA THR A 20 -1.58 -6.81 3.96
C THR A 20 -0.31 -5.98 4.21
N ALA A 21 0.77 -6.60 4.70
CA ALA A 21 2.04 -5.91 4.91
C ALA A 21 2.62 -5.35 3.60
N SER A 22 2.51 -6.11 2.51
CA SER A 22 2.96 -5.68 1.19
C SER A 22 2.14 -4.48 0.69
N LEU A 23 0.82 -4.52 0.87
CA LEU A 23 -0.06 -3.41 0.49
C LEU A 23 0.29 -2.13 1.26
N VAL A 24 0.49 -2.22 2.58
CA VAL A 24 0.89 -1.09 3.43
C VAL A 24 2.25 -0.52 3.01
N ALA A 25 3.23 -1.37 2.69
CA ALA A 25 4.54 -0.93 2.24
C ALA A 25 4.45 -0.16 0.92
N ILE A 26 3.70 -0.68 -0.05
CA ILE A 26 3.55 -0.03 -1.37
C ILE A 26 2.76 1.28 -1.25
N THR A 27 1.66 1.32 -0.48
CA THR A 27 0.91 2.57 -0.27
C THR A 27 1.75 3.61 0.44
N SER A 28 2.56 3.23 1.42
CA SER A 28 3.50 4.14 2.09
C SER A 28 4.57 4.67 1.13
N LEU A 29 5.11 3.81 0.25
CA LEU A 29 6.07 4.20 -0.78
C LEU A 29 5.43 5.22 -1.74
N VAL A 30 4.21 4.96 -2.22
CA VAL A 30 3.47 5.89 -3.08
C VAL A 30 3.23 7.22 -2.39
N ALA A 31 2.80 7.20 -1.13
CA ALA A 31 2.48 8.41 -0.38
C ALA A 31 3.73 9.29 -0.08
N THR A 32 4.90 8.68 0.06
CA THR A 32 6.16 9.37 0.42
C THR A 32 7.10 9.61 -0.75
N HIS A 33 6.76 9.16 -1.96
CA HIS A 33 7.60 9.34 -3.14
C HIS A 33 7.74 10.83 -3.50
N PRO A 34 8.91 11.29 -4.00
CA PRO A 34 9.10 12.69 -4.42
C PRO A 34 8.14 13.14 -5.51
N ASP A 35 7.75 12.22 -6.40
CA ASP A 35 6.69 12.40 -7.39
C ASP A 35 5.62 11.29 -7.24
N PRO A 36 4.67 11.45 -6.31
CA PRO A 36 3.73 10.39 -5.96
C PRO A 36 2.77 10.08 -7.11
N ARG A 37 2.42 11.08 -7.93
CA ARG A 37 1.54 10.91 -9.10
C ARG A 37 2.23 10.10 -10.19
N GLN A 38 3.50 10.37 -10.47
CA GLN A 38 4.24 9.61 -11.47
C GLN A 38 4.43 8.15 -11.05
N LEU A 39 4.80 7.89 -9.79
CA LEU A 39 4.94 6.53 -9.28
C LEU A 39 3.59 5.78 -9.33
N GLN A 40 2.51 6.43 -8.91
CA GLN A 40 1.15 5.88 -8.98
C GLN A 40 0.76 5.49 -10.41
N LEU A 41 0.99 6.37 -11.40
CA LEU A 41 0.71 6.08 -12.81
C LEU A 41 1.52 4.89 -13.32
N HIS A 42 2.81 4.79 -12.97
CA HIS A 42 3.64 3.65 -13.34
C HIS A 42 3.13 2.33 -12.75
N LEU A 43 2.77 2.32 -11.46
CA LEU A 43 2.25 1.13 -10.79
C LEU A 43 0.91 0.67 -11.39
N VAL A 44 -0.01 1.60 -11.62
CA VAL A 44 -1.30 1.32 -12.27
C VAL A 44 -1.06 0.76 -13.69
N SER A 45 -0.19 1.40 -14.47
CA SER A 45 0.11 0.95 -15.84
C SER A 45 0.75 -0.44 -15.88
N ALA A 46 1.65 -0.74 -14.93
CA ALA A 46 2.27 -2.06 -14.83
C ALA A 46 1.24 -3.14 -14.45
N LEU A 47 0.33 -2.84 -13.53
CA LEU A 47 -0.74 -3.76 -13.14
C LEU A 47 -1.74 -4.00 -14.28
N GLU A 48 -2.13 -2.96 -15.02
CA GLU A 48 -3.02 -3.11 -16.18
C GLU A 48 -2.35 -3.89 -17.32
N ALA A 49 -1.06 -3.68 -17.58
CA ALA A 49 -0.31 -4.47 -18.55
C ALA A 49 -0.26 -5.95 -18.16
N VAL A 50 -0.11 -6.24 -16.86
CA VAL A 50 -0.16 -7.61 -16.33
C VAL A 50 -1.56 -8.21 -16.49
N LEU A 51 -2.62 -7.46 -16.13
CA LEU A 51 -4.02 -7.88 -16.29
C LEU A 51 -4.42 -8.17 -17.75
N GLY A 52 -3.88 -7.40 -18.69
CA GLY A 52 -4.09 -7.60 -20.13
C GLY A 52 -3.18 -8.66 -20.76
N SER A 53 -2.18 -9.18 -20.05
CA SER A 53 -1.23 -10.14 -20.60
C SER A 53 -1.77 -11.57 -20.64
N GLU A 54 -1.31 -12.36 -21.62
CA GLU A 54 -1.58 -13.81 -21.69
C GLU A 54 -1.06 -14.57 -20.46
N ARG A 55 -0.09 -13.99 -19.75
CA ARG A 55 0.47 -14.53 -18.50
C ARG A 55 -0.59 -14.74 -17.42
N LEU A 56 -1.69 -13.97 -17.49
CA LEU A 56 -2.83 -14.05 -16.58
C LEU A 56 -4.09 -14.68 -17.20
N ALA A 57 -4.00 -15.25 -18.41
CA ALA A 57 -5.14 -15.94 -19.03
C ALA A 57 -5.70 -17.08 -18.16
N ARG A 58 -4.86 -17.68 -17.30
CA ARG A 58 -5.22 -18.77 -16.39
C ARG A 58 -5.82 -18.33 -15.06
N TRP A 59 -5.85 -17.03 -14.79
CA TRP A 59 -6.40 -16.54 -13.53
C TRP A 59 -7.91 -16.59 -13.52
N THR A 60 -8.47 -16.94 -12.36
CA THR A 60 -9.91 -16.93 -12.13
C THR A 60 -10.43 -15.49 -12.16
N GLY A 61 -11.73 -15.32 -12.41
CA GLY A 61 -12.38 -14.00 -12.31
C GLY A 61 -12.22 -13.37 -10.93
N GLU A 62 -12.21 -14.20 -9.88
CA GLU A 62 -11.97 -13.79 -8.49
C GLU A 62 -10.59 -13.13 -8.34
N GLN A 63 -9.53 -13.79 -8.81
CA GLN A 63 -8.15 -13.28 -8.75
C GLN A 63 -7.98 -11.96 -9.51
N LYS A 64 -8.60 -11.84 -10.70
CA LYS A 64 -8.57 -10.60 -11.49
C LYS A 64 -9.25 -9.45 -10.75
N ARG A 65 -10.39 -9.71 -10.10
CA ARG A 65 -11.11 -8.71 -9.30
C ARG A 65 -10.32 -8.30 -8.06
N ILE A 66 -9.62 -9.21 -7.37
CA ILE A 66 -8.75 -8.86 -6.23
C ILE A 66 -7.65 -7.90 -6.68
N VAL A 67 -6.97 -8.19 -7.79
CA VAL A 67 -5.93 -7.29 -8.32
C VAL A 67 -6.50 -5.94 -8.75
N ARG A 68 -7.72 -5.91 -9.30
CA ARG A 68 -8.40 -4.66 -9.64
C ARG A 68 -8.68 -3.80 -8.40
N GLN A 69 -9.11 -4.39 -7.29
CA GLN A 69 -9.29 -3.66 -6.02
C GLN A 69 -7.97 -3.07 -5.50
N VAL A 70 -6.85 -3.74 -5.72
CA VAL A 70 -5.52 -3.21 -5.38
C VAL A 70 -5.16 -1.99 -6.25
N VAL A 71 -5.42 -2.07 -7.56
CA VAL A 71 -5.24 -0.93 -8.48
C VAL A 71 -6.09 0.27 -8.03
N GLU A 72 -7.37 0.05 -7.75
CA GLU A 72 -8.28 1.08 -7.26
C GLU A 72 -7.78 1.68 -5.94
N THR A 73 -7.29 0.86 -5.02
CA THR A 73 -6.69 1.35 -3.76
C THR A 73 -5.53 2.30 -4.03
N PHE A 74 -4.61 1.93 -4.94
CA PHE A 74 -3.48 2.79 -5.28
C PHE A 74 -3.89 4.09 -5.94
N GLN A 75 -4.93 4.10 -6.77
CA GLN A 75 -5.46 5.31 -7.42
C GLN A 75 -5.98 6.36 -6.42
N HIS A 76 -6.36 5.94 -5.20
CA HIS A 76 -6.89 6.81 -4.16
C HIS A 76 -5.87 7.20 -3.08
N VAL A 77 -4.63 6.69 -3.14
CA VAL A 77 -3.57 7.06 -2.18
C VAL A 77 -3.25 8.55 -2.33
N GLN A 78 -3.44 9.29 -1.24
CA GLN A 78 -3.08 10.69 -1.16
C GLN A 78 -1.60 10.83 -0.79
N PRO A 79 -0.89 11.81 -1.36
CA PRO A 79 0.46 12.16 -0.90
C PRO A 79 0.46 12.44 0.60
N ALA A 80 1.43 11.89 1.32
CA ALA A 80 1.62 12.21 2.72
C ALA A 80 2.04 13.68 2.84
N ALA A 81 1.55 14.35 3.89
CA ALA A 81 2.07 15.67 4.23
C ALA A 81 3.58 15.55 4.48
N ALA A 82 4.34 16.55 4.02
CA ALA A 82 5.76 16.62 4.33
C ALA A 82 5.92 16.64 5.86
N ILE A 83 6.60 15.64 6.40
CA ILE A 83 7.01 15.66 7.81
C ILE A 83 8.15 16.67 7.86
N ASP A 84 7.94 17.80 8.53
CA ASP A 84 9.04 18.68 8.92
C ASP A 84 9.65 18.14 10.23
N PRO A 85 10.81 17.46 10.18
CA PRO A 85 11.42 16.89 11.37
C PRO A 85 11.84 17.97 12.39
N LEU A 86 12.04 19.21 11.94
CA LEU A 86 12.41 20.33 12.80
C LEU A 86 11.19 20.95 13.47
N ALA A 87 9.99 20.88 12.88
CA ALA A 87 8.76 21.34 13.51
C ALA A 87 8.44 20.56 14.79
N THR A 88 8.75 19.26 14.83
CA THR A 88 8.60 18.41 16.03
C THR A 88 9.70 18.68 17.06
N ALA A 89 10.94 18.94 16.60
CA ALA A 89 12.09 19.22 17.48
C ALA A 89 12.07 20.63 18.09
N MET A 90 11.51 21.62 17.40
CA MET A 90 11.41 23.01 17.86
C MET A 90 10.20 23.28 18.75
N GLY A 91 9.38 22.24 19.03
CA GLY A 91 8.31 22.22 20.03
C GLY A 91 7.62 23.56 20.22
N ALA A 92 6.81 24.00 19.27
CA ALA A 92 5.93 25.17 19.37
C ALA A 92 6.51 26.34 20.21
N ARG A 93 7.80 26.68 20.02
CA ARG A 93 8.39 27.84 20.70
C ARG A 93 7.82 29.08 20.04
N ASP A 94 6.66 29.51 20.50
CA ASP A 94 6.12 30.82 20.21
C ASP A 94 7.10 31.85 20.78
N PRO A 95 7.82 32.62 19.93
CA PRO A 95 8.79 33.61 20.40
C PRO A 95 8.13 34.76 21.19
N ARG A 96 6.79 34.79 21.31
CA ARG A 96 6.03 35.82 22.02
C ARG A 96 5.59 35.43 23.44
N LYS A 97 5.87 34.22 23.91
CA LYS A 97 5.59 33.84 25.31
C LYS A 97 6.90 33.61 26.08
N PRO A 98 7.37 34.60 26.88
CA PRO A 98 8.46 34.35 27.80
C PRO A 98 7.97 33.37 28.88
N GLY A 99 8.84 32.43 29.23
CA GLY A 99 8.56 31.36 30.19
C GLY A 99 8.08 31.88 31.54
N ARG A 100 7.11 31.17 32.11
CA ARG A 100 6.74 31.27 33.53
C ARG A 100 7.64 30.37 34.36
#